data_AF-A0A946ZGL4-F1
#
_entry.id   AF-A0A946ZGL4-F1
#
_cell.length_a   1.000
_cell.length_b   1.000
_cell.length_c   1.000
_cell.angle_alpha   90.00
_cell.angle_beta   90.00
_cell.angle_gamma   90.00
#
_symmetry.space_group_name_H-M   'P 1'
#
loop_
_entity.id
_entity.type
_entity.pdbx_description
1 polymer ?
#
loop_
_entity_poly.entity_id
_entity_poly.type
_entity_poly.pdbx_seq_one_letter_code
_entity_poly.pdbx_strand_id
1 'polypeptide(L)'
;DNPAKIYARVALGFLCLGIFLFWFHLPYLFLSKTKTVNVMRLGGMIAMLVCVFLTARNHDIITWVAGILGSVAMILSFKELFKSGYKGYMVFGIICLLLILLNYYIYESGTWRNALPVVQKVTTLAGMAWFVVLNIKLLTQLELEK
;
A
#
# COMPACT_ATOMS: atom_id res chain seq x y z
N ASP A 1 -23.21 -21.60 -0.74
CA ASP A 1 -22.06 -20.69 -0.85
C ASP A 1 -22.35 -19.52 -1.76
N ASN A 2 -21.86 -18.31 -1.41
CA ASN A 2 -22.04 -17.12 -2.24
C ASN A 2 -20.91 -17.06 -3.29
N PRO A 3 -21.19 -17.19 -4.60
CA PRO A 3 -20.17 -17.17 -5.66
C PRO A 3 -19.37 -15.87 -5.69
N ALA A 4 -19.92 -14.76 -5.18
CA ALA A 4 -19.23 -13.47 -5.03
C ALA A 4 -17.91 -13.56 -4.22
N LYS A 5 -17.79 -14.53 -3.30
CA LYS A 5 -16.58 -14.71 -2.48
C LYS A 5 -15.36 -15.12 -3.30
N ILE A 6 -15.54 -15.87 -4.38
CA ILE A 6 -14.44 -16.32 -5.24
C ILE A 6 -13.90 -15.15 -6.06
N TYR A 7 -14.80 -14.36 -6.66
CA TYR A 7 -14.42 -13.15 -7.39
C TYR A 7 -13.66 -12.15 -6.51
N ALA A 8 -14.08 -11.96 -5.26
CA ALA A 8 -13.39 -11.09 -4.30
C ALA A 8 -11.96 -11.59 -3.99
N ARG A 9 -11.78 -12.91 -3.82
CA ARG A 9 -10.46 -13.53 -3.58
C ARG A 9 -9.51 -13.35 -4.76
N VAL A 10 -10.01 -13.57 -5.97
CA VAL A 10 -9.21 -13.42 -7.20
C VAL A 10 -8.80 -11.95 -7.36
N ALA A 11 -9.73 -11.01 -7.19
CA ALA A 11 -9.44 -9.57 -7.25
C ALA A 11 -8.39 -9.15 -6.21
N LEU A 12 -8.48 -9.65 -4.98
CA LEU A 12 -7.47 -9.43 -3.94
C LEU A 12 -6.10 -9.96 -4.36
N GLY A 13 -6.04 -11.16 -4.96
CA GLY A 13 -4.80 -11.73 -5.48
C GLY A 13 -4.14 -10.82 -6.53
N PHE A 14 -4.91 -10.34 -7.51
CA PHE A 14 -4.41 -9.38 -8.52
C PHE A 14 -3.93 -8.08 -7.89
N LEU A 15 -4.68 -7.54 -6.92
CA LEU A 15 -4.29 -6.32 -6.20
C LEU A 15 -2.97 -6.51 -5.45
N CYS A 16 -2.84 -7.59 -4.68
CA CYS A 16 -1.62 -7.91 -3.94
C CYS A 16 -0.43 -8.12 -4.90
N LEU A 17 -0.64 -8.77 -6.04
CA LEU A 17 0.41 -8.95 -7.05
C LEU A 17 0.86 -7.61 -7.64
N GLY A 18 -0.07 -6.71 -7.98
CA GLY A 18 0.27 -5.38 -8.49
C GLY A 18 1.07 -4.55 -7.48
N ILE A 19 0.64 -4.54 -6.22
CA ILE A 19 1.36 -3.82 -5.15
C ILE A 19 2.70 -4.50 -4.82
N PHE A 20 2.79 -5.83 -4.92
CA PHE A 20 4.05 -6.56 -4.77
C PHE A 20 5.07 -6.13 -5.83
N LEU A 21 4.66 -6.07 -7.09
CA LEU A 21 5.51 -5.60 -8.19
C LEU A 21 5.91 -4.14 -8.01
N PHE A 22 5.01 -3.29 -7.50
CA PHE A 22 5.33 -1.92 -7.14
C PHE A 22 6.45 -1.86 -6.09
N TRP A 23 6.32 -2.57 -4.97
CA TRP A 23 7.35 -2.57 -3.92
C TRP A 23 8.68 -3.12 -4.44
N PHE A 24 8.66 -4.08 -5.36
CA PHE A 24 9.84 -4.61 -6.02
C PHE A 24 10.58 -3.56 -6.85
N HIS A 25 9.84 -2.69 -7.56
CA HIS A 25 10.41 -1.68 -8.47
C HIS A 25 10.65 -0.31 -7.81
N LEU A 26 9.99 0.00 -6.70
CA LEU A 26 10.13 1.27 -5.99
C LEU A 26 11.59 1.66 -5.65
N PRO A 27 12.50 0.73 -5.27
CA PRO A 27 13.91 1.05 -5.03
C PRO A 27 14.62 1.77 -6.17
N TYR A 28 14.22 1.54 -7.43
CA TYR A 28 14.83 2.16 -8.61
C TYR A 28 14.52 3.66 -8.69
N LEU A 29 13.48 4.14 -8.00
CA LEU A 29 13.17 5.56 -7.89
C LEU A 29 14.20 6.31 -7.03
N PHE A 30 14.93 5.59 -6.18
CA PHE A 30 15.88 6.16 -5.24
C PHE A 30 17.31 5.87 -5.68
N LEU A 31 18.11 6.92 -5.87
CA LEU A 31 19.55 6.82 -6.15
C LEU A 31 20.33 6.10 -5.03
N SER A 32 19.74 5.97 -3.83
CA SER A 32 20.42 5.46 -2.64
C SER A 32 20.19 3.95 -2.45
N LYS A 33 21.23 3.14 -2.60
CA LYS A 33 21.21 1.69 -2.27
C LYS A 33 21.36 1.41 -0.77
N THR A 34 20.61 2.13 0.06
CA THR A 34 20.72 2.00 1.53
C THR A 34 20.02 0.73 2.02
N LYS A 35 20.51 0.14 3.12
CA LYS A 35 19.82 -0.99 3.81
C LYS A 35 18.34 -0.68 4.09
N THR A 36 18.02 0.59 4.37
CA THR A 36 16.66 1.13 4.55
C THR A 36 15.74 0.84 3.36
N VAL A 37 16.20 1.07 2.13
CA VAL A 37 15.45 0.79 0.90
C VAL A 37 15.18 -0.71 0.74
N ASN A 38 16.14 -1.55 1.13
CA ASN A 38 15.96 -3.00 1.07
C ASN A 38 14.94 -3.51 2.11
N VAL A 39 14.97 -2.97 3.33
CA VAL A 39 13.97 -3.28 4.37
C VAL A 39 12.58 -2.81 3.96
N MET A 40 12.48 -1.61 3.36
CA MET A 40 11.23 -1.09 2.78
C MET A 40 10.65 -2.05 1.73
N ARG A 41 11.48 -2.43 0.74
CA ARG A 41 11.14 -3.36 -0.34
C ARG A 41 10.64 -4.70 0.22
N LEU A 42 11.43 -5.34 1.08
CA LEU A 42 11.10 -6.64 1.66
C LEU A 42 9.85 -6.56 2.53
N GLY A 43 9.71 -5.52 3.36
CA GLY A 43 8.54 -5.30 4.21
C GLY A 43 7.26 -5.20 3.38
N GLY A 44 7.28 -4.41 2.30
CA GLY A 44 6.13 -4.26 1.40
C GLY A 44 5.78 -5.54 0.65
N MET A 45 6.78 -6.26 0.14
CA MET A 45 6.58 -7.55 -0.55
C MET A 45 6.02 -8.62 0.38
N ILE A 46 6.58 -8.78 1.58
CA ILE A 46 6.11 -9.75 2.57
C ILE A 46 4.69 -9.38 3.04
N ALA A 47 4.40 -8.09 3.26
CA ALA A 47 3.06 -7.64 3.60
C ALA A 47 2.02 -8.07 2.56
N MET A 48 2.34 -7.96 1.26
CA MET A 48 1.43 -8.40 0.21
C MET A 48 1.25 -9.91 0.17
N LEU A 49 2.31 -10.69 0.40
CA LEU A 49 2.22 -12.15 0.49
C LEU A 49 1.32 -12.59 1.66
N VAL A 50 1.44 -11.95 2.82
CA VAL A 50 0.58 -12.21 3.98
C VAL A 50 -0.86 -11.79 3.69
N CYS A 51 -1.06 -10.64 3.01
CA CYS A 51 -2.38 -10.09 2.70
C CYS A 51 -3.21 -10.99 1.77
N VAL A 52 -2.61 -11.79 0.88
CA VAL A 52 -3.34 -12.77 0.06
C VAL A 52 -4.14 -13.77 0.91
N PHE A 53 -3.65 -14.08 2.11
CA PHE A 53 -4.32 -14.99 3.04
C PHE A 53 -5.42 -14.32 3.87
N LEU A 54 -5.73 -13.04 3.63
CA LEU A 54 -6.78 -12.30 4.36
C LEU A 54 -8.17 -12.90 4.19
N THR A 55 -8.38 -13.94 3.38
CA THR A 55 -9.66 -14.67 3.31
C THR A 55 -9.70 -15.98 4.11
N ALA A 56 -8.65 -16.27 4.88
CA ALA A 56 -8.55 -17.40 5.80
C ALA A 56 -9.21 -17.10 7.15
N ARG A 57 -9.57 -18.13 7.91
CA ARG A 57 -10.30 -18.05 9.20
C ARG A 57 -9.66 -17.10 10.23
N ASN A 58 -8.36 -16.82 10.13
CA ASN A 58 -7.59 -15.98 11.05
C ASN A 58 -7.44 -14.53 10.55
N HIS A 59 -8.50 -13.96 9.98
CA HIS A 59 -8.54 -12.64 9.36
C HIS A 59 -7.87 -11.54 10.20
N ASP A 60 -8.10 -11.52 11.51
CA ASP A 60 -7.62 -10.47 12.40
C ASP A 60 -6.09 -10.49 12.51
N ILE A 61 -5.50 -11.66 12.80
CA ILE A 61 -4.04 -11.80 12.94
C ILE A 61 -3.34 -11.43 11.64
N ILE A 62 -3.88 -11.87 10.50
CA ILE A 62 -3.32 -11.58 9.17
C ILE A 62 -3.34 -10.07 8.91
N THR A 63 -4.43 -9.40 9.28
CA THR A 63 -4.57 -7.95 9.14
C THR A 63 -3.54 -7.20 10.00
N TRP A 64 -3.33 -7.62 11.25
CA TRP A 64 -2.31 -7.02 12.11
C TRP A 64 -0.90 -7.19 11.55
N VAL A 65 -0.53 -8.41 11.14
CA VAL A 65 0.80 -8.70 10.61
C VAL A 65 1.06 -7.93 9.31
N ALA A 66 0.13 -7.98 8.36
CA ALA A 66 0.24 -7.24 7.10
C ALA A 66 0.26 -5.73 7.34
N GLY A 67 -0.54 -5.24 8.29
CA GLY A 67 -0.62 -3.84 8.67
C GLY A 67 0.69 -3.31 9.27
N ILE A 68 1.32 -4.05 10.19
CA ILE A 68 2.60 -3.66 10.79
C ILE A 68 3.70 -3.63 9.71
N LEU A 69 3.83 -4.71 8.92
CA LEU A 69 4.83 -4.78 7.85
C LEU A 69 4.63 -3.69 6.80
N GLY A 70 3.39 -3.47 6.38
CA GLY A 70 3.03 -2.41 5.43
C GLY A 70 3.29 -1.01 5.99
N SER A 71 3.02 -0.78 7.27
CA SER A 71 3.29 0.50 7.93
C SER A 71 4.78 0.81 8.02
N VAL A 72 5.60 -0.19 8.37
CA VAL A 72 7.06 -0.07 8.35
C VAL A 72 7.54 0.27 6.93
N ALA A 73 7.06 -0.45 5.91
CA ALA A 73 7.41 -0.16 4.52
C ALA A 73 6.99 1.26 4.10
N MET A 74 5.80 1.71 4.50
CA MET A 74 5.32 3.08 4.24
C MET A 74 6.20 4.15 4.88
N ILE A 75 6.52 4.02 6.17
CA ILE A 75 7.35 4.99 6.89
C ILE A 75 8.73 5.11 6.23
N LEU A 76 9.33 3.97 5.87
CA LEU A 76 10.62 3.96 5.17
C LEU A 76 10.49 4.58 3.77
N SER A 77 9.39 4.36 3.06
CA SER A 77 9.14 5.00 1.76
C SER A 77 9.03 6.52 1.87
N PHE A 78 8.39 7.04 2.92
CA PHE A 78 8.30 8.48 3.15
C PHE A 78 9.66 9.09 3.47
N LYS A 79 10.48 8.39 4.26
CA LYS A 79 11.86 8.82 4.55
C LYS A 79 12.69 8.93 3.26
N GLU A 80 12.61 7.95 2.38
CA GLU A 80 13.35 7.94 1.12
C GLU A 80 12.79 8.98 0.12
N LEU A 81 11.46 9.14 0.02
CA LEU A 81 10.84 10.21 -0.76
C LEU A 81 11.28 11.61 -0.29
N PHE A 82 11.37 11.83 1.02
CA PHE A 82 11.87 13.10 1.57
C PHE A 82 13.34 13.35 1.20
N LYS A 83 14.19 12.31 1.35
CA LYS A 83 15.62 12.38 1.04
C LYS A 83 15.87 12.65 -0.45
N SER A 84 15.05 12.09 -1.33
CA SER A 84 15.13 12.29 -2.79
C SER A 84 14.44 13.56 -3.28
N GLY A 85 13.92 14.42 -2.39
CA GLY A 85 13.28 15.69 -2.76
C GLY A 85 11.83 15.57 -3.25
N TYR A 86 11.25 14.37 -3.22
CA TYR A 86 9.89 14.05 -3.67
C TYR A 86 8.81 14.38 -2.62
N LYS A 87 8.88 15.57 -2.01
CA LYS A 87 8.02 15.99 -0.90
C LYS A 87 6.53 15.99 -1.24
N GLY A 88 6.15 16.36 -2.47
CA GLY A 88 4.74 16.33 -2.90
C GLY A 88 4.15 14.92 -2.87
N TYR A 89 4.90 13.93 -3.36
CA TYR A 89 4.50 12.52 -3.33
C TYR A 89 4.44 11.98 -1.90
N MET A 90 5.35 12.42 -1.02
CA MET A 90 5.30 12.09 0.41
C MET A 90 4.03 12.64 1.07
N VAL A 91 3.68 13.91 0.85
CA VAL A 91 2.46 14.51 1.43
C VAL A 91 1.21 13.77 0.96
N PHE A 92 1.14 13.43 -0.33
CA PHE A 92 0.03 12.64 -0.85
C PHE A 92 -0.05 11.24 -0.20
N GLY A 93 1.10 10.60 0.04
CA GLY A 93 1.17 9.33 0.77
C GLY A 93 0.71 9.45 2.23
N ILE A 94 1.07 10.54 2.92
CA ILE A 94 0.60 10.81 4.29
C ILE A 94 -0.92 10.98 4.32
N ILE A 95 -1.50 11.69 3.34
CA ILE A 95 -2.97 11.81 3.21
C ILE A 95 -3.60 10.42 3.04
N CYS A 96 -3.02 9.56 2.21
CA CYS A 96 -3.49 8.19 2.04
C CYS A 96 -3.41 7.38 3.36
N LEU A 97 -2.33 7.54 4.12
CA LEU A 97 -2.17 6.87 5.42
C LEU A 97 -3.23 7.35 6.43
N LEU A 98 -3.50 8.65 6.49
CA LEU A 98 -4.55 9.21 7.35
C LEU A 98 -5.94 8.68 6.97
N LEU A 99 -6.23 8.54 5.67
CA LEU A 99 -7.47 7.93 5.20
C LEU A 99 -7.57 6.46 5.63
N ILE A 100 -6.50 5.67 5.53
CA ILE A 100 -6.46 4.28 6.00
C ILE A 100 -6.74 4.20 7.50
N LEU A 101 -6.10 5.05 8.32
CA LEU A 101 -6.34 5.10 9.76
C LEU A 101 -7.77 5.51 10.09
N LEU A 102 -8.35 6.46 9.35
CA LEU A 102 -9.76 6.82 9.49
C LEU A 102 -10.68 5.64 9.20
N ASN A 103 -10.42 4.85 8.16
CA ASN A 103 -11.20 3.63 7.89
C ASN A 103 -11.12 2.64 9.05
N TYR A 104 -9.92 2.41 9.57
CA TYR A 104 -9.70 1.52 10.69
C TYR A 104 -10.45 2.01 11.94
N TYR A 105 -10.40 3.31 12.23
CA TYR A 105 -11.14 3.91 13.34
C TYR A 105 -12.66 3.76 13.19
N ILE A 106 -13.22 4.01 12.01
CA ILE A 106 -14.66 3.83 11.75
C ILE A 106 -15.07 2.36 11.91
N TYR A 107 -14.22 1.44 11.45
CA TYR A 107 -14.44 0.00 11.57
C TYR A 107 -14.51 -0.45 13.05
N GLU A 108 -13.50 -0.09 13.85
CA GLU A 108 -13.41 -0.47 15.27
C GLU A 108 -14.45 0.25 16.15
N SER A 109 -14.62 1.56 15.97
CA SER A 109 -15.57 2.35 16.77
C SER A 109 -17.03 2.00 16.48
N GLY A 110 -17.31 1.38 15.33
CA GLY A 110 -18.66 1.09 14.87
C GLY A 110 -19.53 2.33 14.61
N THR A 111 -18.97 3.53 14.73
CA THR A 111 -19.63 4.81 14.45
C THR A 111 -19.60 5.04 12.94
N TRP A 112 -20.64 5.65 12.35
CA TRP A 112 -20.72 5.90 10.90
C TRP A 112 -20.59 4.67 9.98
N ARG A 113 -21.08 3.50 10.40
CA ARG A 113 -21.11 2.28 9.54
C ARG A 113 -21.72 2.50 8.16
N ASN A 114 -22.72 3.39 8.04
CA ASN A 114 -23.34 3.72 6.76
C ASN A 114 -22.39 4.46 5.80
N ALA A 115 -21.43 5.23 6.34
CA ALA A 115 -20.43 5.94 5.55
C ALA A 115 -19.19 5.09 5.24
N LEU A 116 -18.96 3.99 5.99
CA LEU A 116 -17.81 3.11 5.82
C LEU A 116 -17.57 2.66 4.36
N PRO A 117 -18.59 2.23 3.59
CA PRO A 117 -18.38 1.83 2.19
C PRO A 117 -17.91 2.99 1.29
N VAL A 118 -18.30 4.22 1.60
CA VAL A 118 -17.90 5.41 0.85
C VAL A 118 -16.46 5.78 1.18
N VAL A 119 -16.13 5.83 2.47
CA VAL A 119 -14.77 6.15 2.95
C VAL A 119 -13.77 5.11 2.44
N GLN A 120 -14.13 3.83 2.44
CA GLN A 120 -13.31 2.75 1.88
C GLN A 120 -13.01 2.97 0.39
N LYS A 121 -14.03 3.27 -0.43
CA LYS A 121 -13.85 3.54 -1.87
C LYS A 121 -12.90 4.71 -2.12
N VAL A 122 -13.12 5.82 -1.42
CA VAL A 122 -12.26 7.02 -1.54
C VAL A 122 -10.82 6.68 -1.18
N THR A 123 -10.62 5.89 -0.12
CA THR A 123 -9.30 5.50 0.37
C THR A 123 -8.59 4.57 -0.59
N THR A 124 -9.30 3.60 -1.15
CA THR A 124 -8.76 2.72 -2.20
C THR A 124 -8.35 3.52 -3.43
N LEU A 125 -9.19 4.45 -3.90
CA LEU A 125 -8.87 5.31 -5.04
C LEU A 125 -7.67 6.22 -4.77
N ALA A 126 -7.61 6.87 -3.62
CA ALA A 126 -6.49 7.72 -3.23
C ALA A 126 -5.18 6.92 -3.16
N GLY A 127 -5.20 5.75 -2.51
CA GLY A 127 -4.03 4.87 -2.43
C GLY A 127 -3.57 4.37 -3.79
N MET A 128 -4.49 3.93 -4.65
CA MET A 128 -4.18 3.54 -6.03
C MET A 128 -3.60 4.69 -6.84
N ALA A 129 -4.18 5.89 -6.74
CA ALA A 129 -3.66 7.08 -7.41
C ALA A 129 -2.23 7.40 -6.94
N TRP A 130 -1.94 7.26 -5.64
CA TRP A 130 -0.59 7.44 -5.12
C TRP A 130 0.41 6.45 -5.73
N PHE A 131 0.05 5.16 -5.81
CA PHE A 131 0.88 4.16 -6.47
C PHE A 131 1.08 4.46 -7.97
N VAL A 132 0.02 4.84 -8.69
CA VAL A 132 0.11 5.16 -10.13
C VAL A 132 1.04 6.33 -10.36
N VAL A 133 0.88 7.41 -9.60
CA VAL A 133 1.68 8.62 -9.73
C VAL A 133 3.17 8.36 -9.44
N LEU A 134 3.48 7.50 -8.45
CA LEU A 134 4.86 7.05 -8.19
C LEU A 134 5.42 6.16 -9.33
N ASN A 135 4.61 5.27 -9.89
CA ASN A 135 5.02 4.44 -11.03
C ASN A 135 5.30 5.28 -12.28
N ILE A 136 4.46 6.27 -12.58
CA ILE A 136 4.70 7.20 -13.70
C ILE A 136 6.04 7.89 -13.49
N LYS A 137 6.29 8.41 -12.28
CA LYS A 137 7.56 9.08 -11.98
C LYS A 137 8.77 8.14 -12.14
N LEU A 138 8.64 6.89 -11.70
CA LEU A 138 9.66 5.87 -11.90
C LEU A 138 9.94 5.61 -13.39
N LEU A 139 8.89 5.41 -14.20
CA LEU A 139 9.01 5.19 -15.64
C LEU A 139 9.68 6.36 -16.34
N THR A 140 9.26 7.59 -16.03
CA THR A 140 9.89 8.81 -16.58
C THR A 140 11.37 8.90 -16.21
N GLN A 141 11.78 8.50 -14.99
CA GLN A 141 13.20 8.47 -14.65
C GLN A 141 13.98 7.43 -15.46
N LEU A 142 13.42 6.23 -15.65
CA LEU A 142 14.06 5.17 -16.43
C LEU A 142 14.17 5.50 -17.92
N GLU A 143 13.23 6.26 -18.47
CA GLU A 143 13.29 6.75 -19.85
C GLU A 143 14.35 7.84 -20.05
N LEU A 144 14.56 8.70 -19.05
CA LEU A 144 15.58 9.75 -19.09
C LEU A 144 17.02 9.23 -18.91
N GLU A 145 17.19 8.02 -18.38
CA GLU A 145 18.49 7.36 -18.20
C GLU A 145 18.93 6.52 -19.42
N LYS A 146 18.09 6.37 -20.45
CA LYS A 146 18.41 5.70 -21.72
C LYS A 146 18.97 6.67 -22.75
#